data_AF-A0AA42PEK1-F1
#
_entry.id   AF-A0AA42PEK1-F1
#
_cell.length_a   1.000
_cell.length_b   1.000
_cell.length_c   1.000
_cell.angle_alpha   90.00
_cell.angle_beta   90.00
_cell.angle_gamma   90.00
#
_symmetry.space_group_name_H-M   'P 1'
#
loop_
_entity.id
_entity.type
_entity.pdbx_description
1 polymer ?
#
loop_
_entity_poly.entity_id
_entity_poly.type
_entity_poly.pdbx_seq_one_letter_code
_entity_poly.pdbx_strand_id
1 'polypeptide(L)'
;MTTRKIPPFPLDEPNNDDDNPSIDLSTFQGCLKRIRDGEGSDGMLWPEENLSDGRRQSLARIDRAAVGILTAVEMLHAANRCESVATPDRHLDEGVVEGLFFACRELAELVCREVRPS
;
A
#
# COMPACT_ATOMS: atom_id res chain seq x y z
N MET A 1 -60.31 26.86 -5.33
CA MET A 1 -60.13 25.88 -6.42
C MET A 1 -58.94 26.35 -7.25
N THR A 2 -57.72 25.90 -6.90
CA THR A 2 -56.93 24.86 -7.63
C THR A 2 -56.62 25.30 -9.08
N THR A 3 -55.38 25.37 -9.54
CA THR A 3 -54.36 24.30 -9.45
C THR A 3 -52.94 24.83 -9.71
N ARG A 4 -51.99 24.43 -8.87
CA ARG A 4 -50.53 24.46 -9.11
C ARG A 4 -50.16 23.39 -10.15
N LYS A 5 -49.20 23.65 -11.04
CA LYS A 5 -48.32 22.63 -11.66
C LYS A 5 -47.01 23.25 -12.18
N ILE A 6 -45.95 23.20 -11.37
CA ILE A 6 -44.54 23.02 -11.81
C ILE A 6 -43.81 22.25 -10.69
N PRO A 7 -43.26 21.04 -10.93
CA PRO A 7 -42.27 20.40 -10.06
C PRO A 7 -40.86 20.49 -10.69
N PRO A 8 -39.82 20.02 -10.00
CA PRO A 8 -39.13 20.62 -8.87
C PRO A 8 -37.78 21.21 -9.32
N PHE A 9 -37.22 22.15 -8.56
CA PHE A 9 -35.85 22.63 -8.77
C PHE A 9 -34.85 21.46 -8.73
N PRO A 10 -33.83 21.40 -9.61
CA PRO A 10 -32.50 21.03 -9.16
C PRO A 10 -31.97 22.23 -8.39
N LEU A 11 -31.91 22.12 -7.07
CA LEU A 11 -30.87 22.84 -6.35
C LEU A 11 -29.58 22.23 -6.88
N ASP A 12 -28.81 22.97 -7.67
CA ASP A 12 -27.40 22.68 -7.82
C ASP A 12 -26.81 22.88 -6.42
N GLU A 13 -26.87 21.82 -5.61
CA GLU A 13 -26.07 21.73 -4.40
C GLU A 13 -24.61 21.95 -4.84
N PRO A 14 -23.84 22.76 -4.10
CA PRO A 14 -22.43 22.91 -4.40
C PRO A 14 -21.84 21.51 -4.29
N ASN A 15 -21.47 20.90 -5.42
CA ASN A 15 -20.75 19.64 -5.34
C ASN A 15 -19.43 19.99 -4.68
N ASN A 16 -19.35 19.60 -3.41
CA ASN A 16 -18.22 19.83 -2.55
C ASN A 16 -17.08 18.98 -3.11
N ASP A 17 -16.35 19.54 -4.07
CA ASP A 17 -15.17 18.94 -4.72
C ASP A 17 -13.96 18.91 -3.76
N ASP A 18 -14.19 18.59 -2.48
CA ASP A 18 -13.18 18.64 -1.44
C ASP A 18 -13.00 17.30 -0.70
N ASP A 19 -13.62 16.21 -1.16
CA ASP A 19 -13.41 14.87 -0.56
C ASP A 19 -13.59 13.68 -1.52
N ASN A 20 -13.76 13.91 -2.83
CA ASN A 20 -13.74 12.80 -3.78
C ASN A 20 -12.29 12.58 -4.24
N PRO A 21 -11.60 11.51 -3.82
CA PRO A 21 -10.35 11.15 -4.47
C PRO A 21 -10.64 11.05 -5.97
N SER A 22 -9.73 11.57 -6.81
CA SER A 22 -9.94 11.64 -8.27
C SER A 22 -10.61 10.37 -8.78
N ILE A 23 -11.51 10.44 -9.77
CA ILE A 23 -12.30 9.26 -10.23
C ILE A 23 -11.41 8.02 -10.55
N ASP A 24 -10.13 8.24 -10.85
CA ASP A 24 -9.11 7.21 -11.10
C ASP A 24 -8.52 6.56 -9.81
N LEU A 25 -8.78 7.10 -8.62
CA LEU A 25 -8.37 6.58 -7.31
C LEU A 25 -9.46 5.76 -6.61
N SER A 26 -10.74 6.02 -6.91
CA SER A 26 -11.89 5.36 -6.25
C SER A 26 -12.56 4.28 -7.09
N THR A 27 -12.19 4.15 -8.37
CA THR A 27 -12.70 3.08 -9.24
C THR A 27 -11.78 1.87 -9.21
N PHE A 28 -12.37 0.67 -9.21
CA PHE A 28 -11.63 -0.59 -9.31
C PHE A 28 -10.64 -0.60 -10.49
N GLN A 29 -11.07 -0.07 -11.63
CA GLN A 29 -10.22 0.04 -12.82
C GLN A 29 -9.02 0.96 -12.59
N GLY A 30 -9.22 2.10 -11.93
CA GLY A 30 -8.15 3.01 -11.55
C GLY A 30 -7.17 2.40 -10.55
N CYS A 31 -7.67 1.72 -9.52
CA CYS A 31 -6.81 0.95 -8.60
C CYS A 31 -6.01 -0.13 -9.33
N LEU A 32 -6.64 -0.92 -10.22
CA LEU A 32 -5.94 -1.94 -11.01
C LEU A 32 -4.85 -1.34 -11.89
N LYS A 33 -5.09 -0.17 -12.47
CA LYS A 33 -4.12 0.52 -13.30
C LYS A 33 -2.90 0.92 -12.47
N ARG A 34 -3.08 1.53 -11.30
CA ARG A 34 -1.97 1.92 -10.42
C ARG A 34 -1.16 0.72 -9.89
N ILE A 35 -1.85 -0.37 -9.50
CA ILE A 35 -1.19 -1.62 -9.11
C ILE A 35 -0.30 -2.14 -10.25
N ARG A 36 -0.77 -2.07 -11.50
CA ARG A 36 -0.03 -2.50 -12.69
C ARG A 36 1.08 -1.54 -13.09
N ASP A 37 0.89 -0.24 -12.87
CA ASP A 37 1.89 0.80 -13.15
C ASP A 37 3.03 0.79 -12.12
N GLY A 38 2.88 0.02 -11.02
CA GLY A 38 3.90 -0.20 -10.01
C GLY A 38 3.99 0.95 -9.02
N GLU A 39 2.90 1.22 -8.30
CA GLU A 39 2.89 2.16 -7.17
C GLU A 39 3.81 1.72 -6.02
N GLY A 40 4.44 2.66 -5.31
CA GLY A 40 5.30 2.42 -4.15
C GLY A 40 4.52 1.97 -2.91
N SER A 41 5.19 1.95 -1.76
CA SER A 41 4.59 1.57 -0.47
C SER A 41 3.58 2.59 0.05
N ASP A 42 3.70 3.85 -0.38
CA ASP A 42 2.76 4.94 -0.13
C ASP A 42 1.55 4.93 -1.07
N GLY A 43 1.50 3.94 -1.97
CA GLY A 43 0.48 3.82 -3.00
C GLY A 43 0.63 4.82 -4.13
N MET A 44 1.70 5.64 -4.18
CA MET A 44 1.93 6.63 -5.25
C MET A 44 2.88 6.09 -6.31
N LEU A 45 2.82 6.64 -7.53
CA LEU A 45 3.86 6.33 -8.52
C LEU A 45 5.20 6.89 -8.05
N TRP A 46 6.29 6.18 -8.34
CA TRP A 46 7.62 6.65 -7.99
C TRP A 46 7.86 8.06 -8.55
N PRO A 47 8.32 9.03 -7.75
CA PRO A 47 8.25 10.45 -8.11
C PRO A 47 9.36 10.90 -9.08
N GLU A 48 10.45 10.15 -9.21
CA GLU A 48 11.63 10.58 -9.98
C GLU A 48 11.32 10.73 -11.47
N GLU A 49 11.52 11.93 -11.99
CA GLU A 49 11.34 12.25 -13.41
C GLU A 49 12.54 11.75 -14.24
N ASN A 50 12.35 11.52 -15.54
CA ASN A 50 13.39 11.08 -16.49
C ASN A 50 13.90 9.62 -16.33
N LEU A 51 13.22 8.79 -15.53
CA LEU A 51 13.44 7.35 -15.54
C LEU A 51 12.58 6.65 -16.60
N SER A 52 13.09 5.55 -17.16
CA SER A 52 12.25 4.63 -17.93
C SER A 52 11.16 4.02 -17.03
N ASP A 53 10.01 3.67 -17.62
CA ASP A 53 8.89 3.07 -16.87
C ASP A 53 9.32 1.80 -16.13
N GLY A 54 10.15 0.96 -16.76
CA GLY A 54 10.70 -0.24 -16.12
C GLY A 54 11.58 0.09 -14.89
N ARG A 55 12.38 1.16 -14.94
CA ARG A 55 13.19 1.56 -13.79
C ARG A 55 12.32 2.15 -12.67
N ARG A 56 11.31 2.94 -13.04
CA ARG A 56 10.30 3.49 -12.11
C ARG A 56 9.61 2.36 -11.33
N GLN A 57 9.14 1.34 -12.03
CA GLN A 57 8.52 0.14 -11.43
C GLN A 57 9.49 -0.64 -10.53
N SER A 58 10.75 -0.78 -10.95
CA SER A 58 11.78 -1.47 -10.17
C SER A 58 12.04 -0.75 -8.84
N LEU A 59 12.13 0.58 -8.84
CA LEU A 59 12.34 1.38 -7.64
C LEU A 59 11.12 1.32 -6.70
N ALA A 60 9.90 1.44 -7.23
CA ALA A 60 8.69 1.26 -6.43
C ALA A 60 8.58 -0.14 -5.83
N ARG A 61 9.06 -1.18 -6.54
CA ARG A 61 9.10 -2.55 -6.03
C ARG A 61 10.13 -2.71 -4.92
N ILE A 62 11.32 -2.10 -5.06
CA ILE A 62 12.34 -2.04 -4.00
C ILE A 62 11.77 -1.36 -2.75
N ASP A 63 11.08 -0.23 -2.93
CA ASP A 63 10.45 0.52 -1.85
C ASP A 63 9.43 -0.33 -1.07
N ARG A 64 8.50 -0.99 -1.77
CA ARG A 64 7.54 -1.92 -1.15
C ARG A 64 8.23 -3.07 -0.42
N ALA A 65 9.28 -3.63 -1.01
CA ALA A 65 10.04 -4.71 -0.36
C ALA A 65 10.76 -4.23 0.89
N ALA A 66 11.37 -3.05 0.87
CA ALA A 66 12.02 -2.44 2.03
C ALA A 66 11.03 -2.19 3.17
N VAL A 67 9.85 -1.64 2.89
CA VAL A 67 8.78 -1.48 3.88
C VAL A 67 8.30 -2.83 4.42
N GLY A 68 8.12 -3.83 3.56
CA GLY A 68 7.77 -5.18 4.00
C GLY A 68 8.80 -5.81 4.95
N ILE A 69 10.10 -5.60 4.69
CA ILE A 69 11.18 -6.04 5.61
C ILE A 69 11.06 -5.31 6.95
N LEU A 70 10.89 -3.99 6.94
CA LEU A 70 10.77 -3.20 8.17
C LEU A 70 9.61 -3.70 9.03
N THR A 71 8.43 -3.87 8.44
CA THR A 71 7.25 -4.39 9.15
C THR A 71 7.49 -5.78 9.73
N ALA A 72 8.11 -6.69 8.97
CA ALA A 72 8.41 -8.04 9.48
C ALA A 72 9.43 -8.01 10.63
N VAL A 73 10.45 -7.15 10.55
CA VAL A 73 11.43 -6.95 11.64
C VAL A 73 10.79 -6.34 12.89
N GLU A 74 9.86 -5.39 12.74
CA GLU A 74 9.09 -4.84 13.86
C GLU A 74 8.27 -5.92 14.58
N MET A 75 7.61 -6.80 13.82
CA MET A 75 6.88 -7.94 14.38
C MET A 75 7.80 -8.91 15.12
N LEU A 76 8.95 -9.26 14.53
CA LEU A 76 9.96 -10.09 15.18
C LEU A 76 10.49 -9.45 16.47
N HIS A 77 10.74 -8.13 16.45
CA HIS A 77 11.17 -7.40 17.64
C HIS A 77 10.11 -7.42 18.74
N ALA A 78 8.84 -7.21 18.38
CA ALA A 78 7.72 -7.30 19.31
C ALA A 78 7.59 -8.71 19.92
N ALA A 79 7.72 -9.75 19.10
CA ALA A 79 7.71 -11.15 19.55
C ALA A 79 8.83 -11.42 20.56
N ASN A 80 10.07 -11.03 20.25
CA ASN A 80 11.21 -11.17 21.16
C ASN A 80 11.02 -10.40 22.48
N ARG A 81 10.39 -9.21 22.45
CA ARG A 81 10.06 -8.49 23.69
C ARG A 81 9.02 -9.25 24.51
N CYS A 82 7.98 -9.79 23.87
CA CYS A 82 6.93 -10.55 24.52
C CYS A 82 7.46 -11.79 25.25
N GLU A 83 8.48 -12.47 24.74
CA GLU A 83 9.10 -13.63 25.42
C GLU A 83 9.57 -13.30 26.85
N SER A 84 10.03 -12.07 27.08
CA SER A 84 10.56 -11.65 28.38
C SER A 84 9.49 -11.18 29.39
N VAL A 85 8.29 -10.81 28.92
CA VAL A 85 7.27 -10.13 29.76
C VAL A 85 5.90 -10.81 29.76
N ALA A 86 5.61 -11.66 28.78
CA ALA A 86 4.30 -12.24 28.56
C ALA A 86 4.26 -13.72 28.92
N THR A 87 3.06 -14.20 29.27
CA THR A 87 2.80 -15.63 29.45
C THR A 87 2.90 -16.37 28.10
N PRO A 88 3.26 -17.67 28.08
CA PRO A 88 3.49 -18.41 26.83
C PRO A 88 2.30 -18.44 25.85
N ASP A 89 1.06 -18.38 26.35
CA ASP A 89 -0.16 -18.31 25.53
C ASP A 89 -0.29 -16.99 24.72
N ARG A 90 0.55 -16.00 25.03
CA ARG A 90 0.61 -14.70 24.35
C ARG A 90 1.86 -14.55 23.49
N HIS A 91 2.70 -15.58 23.40
CA HIS A 91 3.84 -15.59 22.49
C HIS A 91 3.33 -15.77 21.07
N LEU A 92 4.10 -15.24 20.11
CA LEU A 92 3.83 -15.51 18.71
C LEU A 92 4.16 -16.98 18.43
N ASP A 93 3.35 -17.64 17.61
CA ASP A 93 3.59 -19.02 17.21
C ASP A 93 4.96 -19.16 16.51
N GLU A 94 5.69 -20.23 16.81
CA GLU A 94 7.05 -20.45 16.28
C GLU A 94 7.07 -20.51 14.76
N GLY A 95 6.04 -21.12 14.13
CA GLY A 95 5.91 -21.17 12.68
C GLY A 95 5.66 -19.80 12.06
N VAL A 96 4.98 -18.89 12.77
CA VAL A 96 4.83 -17.50 12.34
C VAL A 96 6.15 -16.74 12.46
N VAL A 97 6.91 -16.93 13.54
CA VAL A 97 8.25 -16.34 13.70
C VAL A 97 9.18 -16.79 12.57
N GLU A 98 9.22 -18.08 12.26
CA GLU A 98 10.02 -18.63 11.16
C GLU A 98 9.55 -18.07 9.80
N GLY A 99 8.24 -17.98 9.57
CA GLY A 99 7.67 -17.38 8.38
C GLY A 99 8.07 -15.91 8.19
N LEU A 100 8.15 -15.13 9.26
CA LEU A 100 8.62 -13.74 9.22
C LEU A 100 10.12 -13.66 8.85
N PHE A 101 10.96 -14.57 9.35
CA PHE A 101 12.36 -14.63 8.93
C PHE A 101 12.50 -14.98 7.45
N PHE A 102 11.71 -15.92 6.93
CA PHE A 102 11.68 -16.22 5.50
C PHE A 102 11.23 -15.01 4.68
N ALA A 103 10.17 -14.31 5.10
CA ALA A 103 9.70 -13.11 4.43
C ALA A 103 10.79 -12.02 4.36
N CYS A 104 11.47 -11.72 5.47
CA CYS A 104 12.60 -10.79 5.51
C CYS A 104 13.69 -11.17 4.52
N ARG A 105 14.07 -12.46 4.50
CA ARG A 105 15.12 -12.95 3.62
C ARG A 105 14.74 -12.83 2.14
N GLU A 106 13.57 -13.30 1.75
CA GLU A 106 13.12 -13.29 0.35
C GLU A 106 12.95 -11.85 -0.18
N LEU A 107 12.41 -10.95 0.65
CA LEU A 107 12.29 -9.53 0.30
C LEU A 107 13.67 -8.87 0.19
N ALA A 108 14.62 -9.19 1.07
CA ALA A 108 15.99 -8.67 0.98
C ALA A 108 16.70 -9.19 -0.28
N GLU A 109 16.56 -10.47 -0.61
CA GLU A 109 17.09 -11.07 -1.84
C GLU A 109 16.50 -10.39 -3.09
N LEU A 110 15.20 -10.06 -3.08
CA LEU A 110 14.54 -9.28 -4.11
C LEU A 110 15.19 -7.89 -4.24
N VAL A 111 15.33 -7.14 -3.15
CA VAL A 111 15.96 -5.81 -3.17
C VAL A 111 17.38 -5.90 -3.75
N CYS A 112 18.18 -6.85 -3.30
CA CYS A 112 19.53 -7.05 -3.81
C CYS A 112 19.57 -7.37 -5.30
N ARG A 113 18.57 -8.09 -5.83
CA ARG A 113 18.47 -8.39 -7.27
C ARG A 113 18.11 -7.16 -8.09
N GLU A 114 17.16 -6.33 -7.64
CA GLU A 114 16.67 -5.14 -8.36
C GLU A 114 17.66 -3.96 -8.35
N VAL A 115 18.56 -3.91 -7.36
CA VAL A 115 19.60 -2.88 -7.26
C VAL A 115 20.77 -3.14 -8.22
N ARG A 116 21.01 -4.40 -8.61
CA ARG A 116 22.12 -4.73 -9.51
C ARG A 116 21.86 -4.18 -10.92
N PRO A 117 22.83 -3.50 -11.54
CA PRO A 117 22.75 -3.14 -12.95
C PRO A 117 22.59 -4.42 -13.79
N SER A 118 21.74 -4.36 -14.81
CA SER A 118 21.64 -5.40 -15.86
C SER A 118 22.86 -5.38 -16.76
#